data_AF-A0A069CYF1-F1
#
_entry.id   AF-A0A069CYF1-F1
#
_cell.length_a   1.000
_cell.length_b   1.000
_cell.length_c   1.000
_cell.angle_alpha   90.00
_cell.angle_beta   90.00
_cell.angle_gamma   90.00
#
_symmetry.space_group_name_H-M   'P 1'
#
loop_
_entity.id
_entity.type
_entity.pdbx_description
1 polymer ?
#
loop_
_entity_poly.entity_id
_entity_poly.type
_entity_poly.pdbx_seq_one_letter_code
_entity_poly.pdbx_strand_id
1 'polypeptide(L)'
;MTVVLTQWVDWEEALNDYSLYLAKQSFLQSQMPNQEVVTFEDTKELKENDEKFVTYVQGMLTAKGATVALDAPLKEKLQAVFVADSVASGLLHRLQQRNQLVQEYLTNTCNIPAAKLSIQTATADSLQNYDGSAKYKIDMQLPNNN
;
A
#
# COMPACT_ATOMS: atom_id res chain seq x y z
N MET A 1 13.76 -5.71 -27.65
CA MET A 1 13.86 -4.79 -26.51
C MET A 1 12.57 -4.87 -25.71
N THR A 2 12.66 -5.26 -24.44
CA THR A 2 11.56 -5.30 -23.48
C THR A 2 11.95 -4.38 -22.33
N VAL A 3 11.06 -3.48 -21.93
CA VAL A 3 11.26 -2.60 -20.79
C VAL A 3 10.71 -3.31 -19.55
N VAL A 4 11.59 -3.57 -18.59
CA VAL A 4 11.23 -4.20 -17.32
C VAL A 4 11.24 -3.14 -16.22
N LEU A 5 10.13 -3.00 -15.51
CA LEU A 5 9.99 -2.12 -14.36
C LEU A 5 9.54 -2.95 -13.18
N THR A 6 10.40 -3.07 -12.17
CA THR A 6 10.07 -3.76 -10.93
C THR A 6 9.89 -2.74 -9.82
N GLN A 7 8.70 -2.74 -9.21
CA GLN A 7 8.41 -1.97 -8.02
C GLN A 7 8.98 -2.66 -6.79
N TRP A 8 9.67 -1.89 -5.96
CA TRP A 8 10.12 -2.25 -4.63
C TRP A 8 9.40 -1.39 -3.59
N VAL A 9 9.15 -1.97 -2.42
CA VAL A 9 8.66 -1.27 -1.23
C VAL A 9 9.33 -1.89 -0.01
N ASP A 10 9.60 -1.09 1.02
CA ASP A 10 9.85 -1.64 2.35
C ASP A 10 8.57 -2.31 2.83
N TRP A 11 8.59 -3.63 2.97
CA TRP A 11 7.37 -4.38 3.23
C TRP A 11 6.79 -4.10 4.61
N GLU A 12 7.63 -3.96 5.64
CA GLU A 12 7.14 -3.75 6.99
C GLU A 12 6.55 -2.34 7.11
N GLU A 13 7.27 -1.32 6.64
CA GLU A 13 6.80 0.06 6.64
C GLU A 13 5.50 0.20 5.84
N ALA A 14 5.45 -0.36 4.63
CA ALA A 14 4.26 -0.29 3.78
C ALA A 14 3.02 -0.96 4.38
N LEU A 15 3.18 -2.06 5.13
CA LEU A 15 2.07 -2.70 5.85
C LEU A 15 1.53 -1.81 6.97
N ASN A 16 2.41 -1.12 7.69
CA ASN A 16 2.02 -0.20 8.76
C ASN A 16 1.29 1.02 8.18
N ASP A 17 1.86 1.62 7.15
CA ASP A 17 1.27 2.76 6.44
C ASP A 17 -0.10 2.41 5.86
N TYR A 18 -0.23 1.22 5.27
CA TYR A 18 -1.50 0.77 4.72
C TYR A 18 -2.55 0.52 5.80
N SER A 19 -2.16 -0.06 6.95
CA SER A 19 -3.05 -0.22 8.10
C SER A 19 -3.52 1.13 8.65
N LEU A 20 -2.62 2.10 8.73
CA LEU A 20 -2.95 3.46 9.14
C LEU A 20 -3.92 4.11 8.15
N TYR A 21 -3.65 4.01 6.85
CA TYR A 21 -4.53 4.50 5.80
C TYR A 21 -5.95 3.91 5.93
N LEU A 22 -6.09 2.60 6.14
CA LEU A 22 -7.39 1.95 6.33
C LEU A 22 -8.14 2.50 7.54
N ALA A 23 -7.45 2.70 8.67
CA ALA A 23 -8.06 3.28 9.86
C ALA A 23 -8.50 4.73 9.63
N LYS A 24 -7.66 5.57 9.00
CA LYS A 24 -8.01 6.95 8.66
C LYS A 24 -9.21 7.01 7.71
N GLN A 25 -9.21 6.16 6.69
CA GLN A 25 -10.33 6.09 5.73
C GLN A 25 -11.63 5.70 6.44
N SER A 26 -11.59 4.68 7.28
CA SER A 26 -12.76 4.21 8.04
C SER A 26 -13.27 5.26 9.04
N PHE A 27 -12.36 5.97 9.72
CA PHE A 27 -12.71 7.07 10.59
C PHE A 27 -13.39 8.21 9.83
N LEU A 28 -12.79 8.70 8.74
CA LEU A 28 -13.37 9.79 7.95
C LEU A 28 -14.74 9.41 7.38
N GLN A 29 -14.91 8.16 6.90
CA GLN A 29 -16.20 7.65 6.45
C GLN A 29 -17.24 7.66 7.58
N SER A 30 -16.83 7.38 8.82
CA SER A 30 -17.73 7.44 9.98
C SER A 30 -18.17 8.87 10.34
N GLN A 31 -17.31 9.86 10.06
CA GLN A 31 -17.61 11.28 10.32
C GLN A 31 -18.44 11.90 9.18
N MET A 32 -18.30 11.37 7.96
CA MET A 32 -18.91 11.90 6.74
C MET A 32 -19.69 10.77 6.02
N PRO A 33 -20.76 10.22 6.63
CA PRO A 33 -21.46 9.05 6.11
C PRO A 33 -22.10 9.26 4.72
N ASN A 34 -22.34 10.51 4.33
CA ASN A 34 -22.93 10.87 3.04
C ASN A 34 -21.88 11.12 1.94
N GLN A 35 -20.58 11.09 2.27
CA GLN A 35 -19.52 11.17 1.27
C GLN A 35 -19.29 9.78 0.69
N GLU A 36 -19.56 9.60 -0.60
CA GLU A 36 -19.45 8.28 -1.26
C GLU A 36 -18.03 7.73 -1.27
N VAL A 37 -17.01 8.59 -1.33
CA VAL A 37 -15.61 8.17 -1.43
C VAL A 37 -14.72 9.06 -0.59
N VAL A 38 -14.07 8.47 0.41
CA VAL A 38 -12.89 9.05 1.08
C VAL A 38 -11.66 8.74 0.25
N THR A 39 -11.00 9.78 -0.24
CA THR A 39 -9.79 9.72 -1.07
C THR A 39 -8.52 9.64 -0.22
N PHE A 40 -7.40 9.33 -0.86
CA PHE A 40 -6.09 9.35 -0.20
C PHE A 40 -5.73 10.76 0.32
N GLU A 41 -6.04 11.81 -0.44
CA GLU A 41 -5.75 13.19 -0.04
C GLU A 41 -6.51 13.57 1.24
N ASP A 42 -7.77 13.13 1.38
CA ASP A 42 -8.57 13.36 2.60
C ASP A 42 -7.89 12.77 3.85
N THR A 43 -7.21 11.63 3.71
CA THR A 43 -6.51 10.98 4.83
C THR A 43 -5.24 11.71 5.27
N LYS A 44 -4.66 12.58 4.43
CA LYS A 44 -3.43 13.31 4.78
C LYS A 44 -3.66 14.41 5.79
N GLU A 45 -4.83 15.03 5.78
CA GLU A 45 -5.16 16.12 6.71
C GLU A 45 -5.34 15.61 8.15
N LEU A 46 -5.70 14.33 8.29
CA LEU A 46 -5.89 13.70 9.59
C LEU A 46 -4.55 13.34 10.23
N LYS A 47 -4.25 13.99 11.36
CA LYS A 47 -3.06 13.71 12.17
C LYS A 47 -3.26 12.45 13.00
N GLU A 48 -2.18 11.69 13.17
CA GLU A 48 -2.20 10.43 13.93
C GLU A 48 -2.47 10.64 15.43
N ASN A 49 -2.11 11.80 15.97
CA ASN A 49 -2.36 12.18 17.35
C ASN A 49 -3.66 12.96 17.56
N ASP A 50 -4.54 13.02 16.54
CA ASP A 50 -5.87 13.61 16.71
C ASP A 50 -6.67 12.80 17.74
N GLU A 51 -7.17 13.47 18.79
CA GLU A 51 -7.83 12.81 19.91
C GLU A 51 -9.08 12.03 19.48
N LYS A 52 -9.83 12.53 18.50
CA LYS A 52 -11.04 11.84 18.00
C LYS A 52 -10.65 10.58 17.24
N PHE A 53 -9.59 10.67 16.44
CA PHE A 53 -9.07 9.51 15.71
C PHE A 53 -8.51 8.44 16.65
N VAL A 54 -7.70 8.84 17.63
CA VAL A 54 -7.17 7.91 18.65
C VAL A 54 -8.29 7.23 19.42
N THR A 55 -9.31 8.00 19.83
CA THR A 55 -10.50 7.46 20.51
C THR A 55 -11.25 6.46 19.62
N TYR A 56 -11.38 6.75 18.32
CA TYR A 56 -12.00 5.85 17.37
C TYR A 56 -11.26 4.52 17.25
N VAL A 57 -9.93 4.55 17.09
CA VAL A 57 -9.10 3.33 17.04
C VAL A 57 -9.21 2.52 18.33
N GLN A 58 -9.29 3.19 19.50
CA GLN A 58 -9.53 2.52 20.77
C GLN A 58 -10.90 1.82 20.83
N GLY A 59 -11.92 2.44 20.21
CA GLY A 59 -13.23 1.82 20.01
C GLY A 59 -13.16 0.55 19.16
N MET A 60 -12.39 0.57 18.07
CA MET A 60 -12.16 -0.61 17.22
C MET A 60 -11.49 -1.76 17.98
N LEU A 61 -10.47 -1.46 18.80
CA LEU A 61 -9.81 -2.45 19.66
C LEU A 61 -10.79 -3.12 20.63
N THR A 62 -11.58 -2.30 21.31
CA THR A 62 -12.60 -2.78 22.27
C THR A 62 -13.62 -3.67 21.57
N ALA A 63 -14.11 -3.27 20.40
CA ALA A 63 -15.07 -4.05 19.62
C ALA A 63 -14.50 -5.40 19.15
N LYS A 64 -13.19 -5.46 18.90
CA LYS A 64 -12.46 -6.70 18.58
C LYS A 64 -12.12 -7.57 19.79
N GLY A 65 -12.27 -7.06 21.01
CA GLY A 65 -11.81 -7.73 22.22
C GLY A 65 -10.29 -7.82 22.33
N ALA A 66 -9.55 -6.97 21.62
CA ALA A 66 -8.10 -6.94 21.67
C ALA A 66 -7.61 -6.26 22.95
N THR A 67 -6.75 -6.94 23.71
CA THR A 67 -6.13 -6.41 24.93
C THR A 67 -4.78 -5.78 24.61
N VAL A 68 -4.81 -4.56 24.08
CA VAL A 68 -3.63 -3.70 23.89
C VAL A 68 -3.65 -2.60 24.95
N ALA A 69 -2.50 -2.24 25.50
CA ALA A 69 -2.40 -1.18 26.51
C ALA A 69 -2.87 0.18 25.95
N LEU A 70 -3.49 1.00 26.80
CA LEU A 70 -4.04 2.31 26.39
C LEU A 70 -2.96 3.28 25.92
N ASP A 71 -1.76 3.20 26.47
CA ASP A 71 -0.59 3.99 26.13
C ASP A 71 0.28 3.37 25.04
N ALA A 72 -0.11 2.20 24.50
CA ALA A 72 0.62 1.57 23.41
C ALA A 72 0.69 2.47 22.17
N PRO A 73 1.77 2.40 21.38
CA PRO A 73 1.89 3.12 20.12
C PRO A 73 0.74 2.81 19.16
N LEU A 74 0.35 3.79 18.35
CA LEU A 74 -0.73 3.62 17.36
C LEU A 74 -0.46 2.44 16.41
N LYS A 75 0.80 2.24 15.98
CA LYS A 75 1.20 1.10 15.14
C LYS A 75 0.79 -0.24 15.76
N GLU A 76 1.07 -0.46 17.05
CA GLU A 76 0.72 -1.69 17.76
C GLU A 76 -0.80 -1.88 17.87
N LYS A 77 -1.52 -0.79 18.15
CA LYS A 77 -2.99 -0.79 18.19
C LYS A 77 -3.58 -1.21 16.84
N LEU A 78 -3.08 -0.68 15.73
CA LEU A 78 -3.57 -1.00 14.39
C LEU A 78 -3.29 -2.46 14.00
N GLN A 79 -2.13 -3.01 14.40
CA GLN A 79 -1.80 -4.42 14.19
C GLN A 79 -2.75 -5.37 14.93
N ALA A 80 -3.30 -4.96 16.08
CA ALA A 80 -4.31 -5.73 16.79
C ALA A 80 -5.73 -5.56 16.21
N VAL A 81 -6.03 -4.40 15.60
CA VAL A 81 -7.31 -4.16 14.93
C VAL A 81 -7.42 -4.93 13.62
N PHE A 82 -6.40 -4.87 12.76
CA PHE A 82 -6.45 -5.47 11.44
C PHE A 82 -5.81 -6.86 11.40
N VAL A 83 -6.41 -7.77 10.61
CA VAL A 83 -5.82 -9.10 10.37
C VAL A 83 -4.67 -8.96 9.39
N ALA A 84 -3.47 -9.40 9.77
CA ALA A 84 -2.24 -9.23 8.98
C ALA A 84 -2.39 -9.69 7.52
N ASP A 85 -2.98 -10.86 7.29
CA ASP A 85 -3.18 -11.41 5.94
C ASP A 85 -4.10 -10.53 5.07
N SER A 86 -5.10 -9.91 5.70
CA SER A 86 -6.02 -8.99 5.01
C SER A 86 -5.32 -7.70 4.60
N VAL A 87 -4.51 -7.14 5.50
CA VAL A 87 -3.68 -5.95 5.21
C VAL A 87 -2.70 -6.25 4.07
N ALA A 88 -1.98 -7.37 4.15
CA ALA A 88 -1.03 -7.80 3.12
C ALA A 88 -1.70 -7.99 1.76
N SER A 89 -2.84 -8.68 1.72
CA SER A 89 -3.59 -8.91 0.49
C SER A 89 -4.12 -7.60 -0.12
N GLY A 90 -4.65 -6.70 0.72
CA GLY A 90 -5.12 -5.39 0.28
C GLY A 90 -3.98 -4.51 -0.26
N LEU A 91 -2.82 -4.51 0.40
CA LEU A 91 -1.64 -3.80 -0.07
C LEU A 91 -1.17 -4.35 -1.42
N LEU A 92 -1.04 -5.68 -1.56
CA LEU A 92 -0.67 -6.32 -2.83
C LEU A 92 -1.62 -5.92 -3.96
N HIS A 93 -2.93 -5.89 -3.70
CA HIS A 93 -3.91 -5.46 -4.68
C HIS A 93 -3.69 -4.00 -5.12
N ARG A 94 -3.39 -3.09 -4.19
CA ARG A 94 -3.05 -1.69 -4.52
C ARG A 94 -1.78 -1.57 -5.35
N LEU A 95 -0.75 -2.36 -5.04
CA LEU A 95 0.50 -2.38 -5.81
C LEU A 95 0.26 -2.91 -7.24
N GLN A 96 -0.59 -3.92 -7.40
CA GLN A 96 -1.00 -4.43 -8.72
C GLN A 96 -1.78 -3.39 -9.53
N GLN A 97 -2.73 -2.68 -8.90
CA GLN A 97 -3.43 -1.56 -9.55
C GLN A 97 -2.44 -0.49 -10.02
N ARG A 98 -1.43 -0.17 -9.21
CA ARG A 98 -0.39 0.78 -9.60
C ARG A 98 0.41 0.30 -10.82
N ASN A 99 0.77 -0.98 -10.86
CA ASN A 99 1.48 -1.56 -12.01
C ASN A 99 0.65 -1.43 -13.30
N GLN A 100 -0.67 -1.65 -13.21
CA GLN A 100 -1.59 -1.46 -14.34
C GLN A 100 -1.62 0.00 -14.80
N LEU A 101 -1.75 0.96 -13.88
CA LEU A 101 -1.74 2.39 -14.22
C LEU A 101 -0.43 2.83 -14.90
N VAL A 102 0.72 2.31 -14.43
CA VAL A 102 2.02 2.57 -15.07
C VAL A 102 2.06 1.96 -16.48
N GLN A 103 1.53 0.74 -16.66
CA GLN A 103 1.46 0.10 -17.96
C GLN A 103 0.60 0.89 -18.94
N GLU A 104 -0.58 1.32 -18.49
CA GLU A 104 -1.50 2.16 -19.26
C GLU A 104 -0.85 3.49 -19.64
N TYR A 105 -0.17 4.16 -18.69
CA TYR A 105 0.53 5.40 -18.97
C TYR A 105 1.61 5.23 -20.05
N LEU A 106 2.47 4.22 -19.93
CA LEU A 106 3.55 3.96 -20.90
C LEU A 106 3.02 3.56 -22.27
N THR A 107 1.90 2.81 -22.29
CA THR A 107 1.25 2.41 -23.55
C THR A 107 0.60 3.60 -24.24
N ASN A 108 -0.20 4.37 -23.50
CA ASN A 108 -1.05 5.42 -24.07
C ASN A 108 -0.31 6.74 -24.30
N THR A 109 0.69 7.05 -23.46
CA THR A 109 1.40 8.33 -23.52
C THR A 109 2.77 8.19 -24.20
N CYS A 110 3.49 7.11 -23.92
CA CYS A 110 4.83 6.89 -24.47
C CYS A 110 4.84 6.01 -25.73
N ASN A 111 3.68 5.52 -26.18
CA ASN A 111 3.52 4.64 -27.34
C ASN A 111 4.39 3.37 -27.28
N ILE A 112 4.70 2.88 -26.08
CA ILE A 112 5.43 1.62 -25.91
C ILE A 112 4.42 0.47 -26.00
N PRO A 113 4.56 -0.48 -26.93
CA PRO A 113 3.62 -1.59 -27.04
C PRO A 113 3.57 -2.40 -25.73
N ALA A 114 2.37 -2.73 -25.26
CA ALA A 114 2.19 -3.50 -24.02
C ALA A 114 2.96 -4.84 -24.02
N ALA A 115 3.08 -5.51 -25.17
CA ALA A 115 3.86 -6.73 -25.34
C ALA A 115 5.38 -6.55 -25.14
N LYS A 116 5.86 -5.31 -25.06
CA LYS A 116 7.26 -4.95 -24.77
C LYS A 116 7.43 -4.40 -23.35
N LEU A 117 6.38 -4.42 -22.52
CA LEU A 117 6.42 -3.98 -21.13
C LEU A 117 6.30 -5.19 -20.19
N SER A 118 7.16 -5.25 -19.18
CA SER A 118 7.02 -6.16 -18.04
C SER A 118 7.07 -5.32 -16.77
N ILE A 119 5.89 -5.06 -16.19
CA ILE A 119 5.74 -4.22 -15.01
C ILE A 119 5.19 -5.09 -13.89
N GLN A 120 5.92 -5.16 -12.78
CA GLN A 120 5.58 -6.06 -11.68
C GLN A 120 6.04 -5.50 -10.34
N THR A 121 5.44 -5.99 -9.27
CA THR A 121 5.98 -5.81 -7.92
C THR A 121 7.01 -6.92 -7.67
N ALA A 122 8.08 -6.61 -6.94
CA ALA A 122 9.03 -7.61 -6.49
C ALA A 122 8.33 -8.72 -5.69
N THR A 123 8.91 -9.93 -5.70
CA THR A 123 8.35 -11.08 -4.96
C THR A 123 8.34 -10.81 -3.46
N ALA A 124 7.45 -11.47 -2.71
CA ALA A 124 7.32 -11.29 -1.26
C ALA A 124 8.68 -11.47 -0.53
N ASP A 125 9.44 -12.51 -0.88
CA ASP A 125 10.78 -12.76 -0.33
C ASP A 125 11.76 -11.61 -0.62
N SER A 126 11.63 -10.97 -1.79
CA SER A 126 12.49 -9.84 -2.17
C SER A 126 12.09 -8.56 -1.45
N LEU A 127 10.80 -8.36 -1.19
CA LEU A 127 10.26 -7.21 -0.46
C LEU A 127 10.62 -7.26 1.03
N GLN A 128 10.58 -8.46 1.64
CA GLN A 128 10.95 -8.67 3.04
C GLN A 128 12.44 -8.45 3.32
N ASN A 129 13.28 -8.61 2.29
CA ASN A 129 14.73 -8.43 2.37
C ASN A 129 15.21 -7.11 1.73
N TYR A 130 14.30 -6.15 1.52
CA TYR A 130 14.63 -4.87 0.90
C TYR A 130 15.55 -4.04 1.81
N ASP A 131 16.69 -3.60 1.28
CA ASP A 131 17.78 -2.91 2.00
C ASP A 131 17.76 -1.38 1.80
N GLY A 132 16.70 -0.83 1.23
CA GLY A 132 16.57 0.60 0.93
C GLY A 132 17.25 1.04 -0.38
N SER A 133 18.01 0.19 -1.06
CA SER A 133 18.62 0.53 -2.36
C SER A 133 17.62 0.32 -3.50
N ALA A 134 17.34 1.39 -4.27
CA ALA A 134 16.46 1.30 -5.43
C ALA A 134 17.13 0.44 -6.52
N LYS A 135 16.74 -0.84 -6.63
CA LYS A 135 17.24 -1.78 -7.64
C LYS A 135 16.41 -1.66 -8.92
N TYR A 136 16.80 -0.73 -9.79
CA TYR A 136 16.31 -0.70 -11.17
C TYR A 136 17.16 -1.63 -12.03
N LYS A 137 16.54 -2.68 -12.59
CA LYS A 137 17.18 -3.55 -13.58
C LYS A 137 16.54 -3.31 -14.94
N ILE A 138 17.26 -2.67 -15.86
CA ILE A 138 16.88 -2.59 -17.27
C ILE A 138 17.54 -3.76 -17.98
N ASP A 139 16.79 -4.86 -18.20
CA ASP A 139 17.30 -6.00 -18.97
C ASP A 139 17.03 -5.80 -20.47
N MET A 140 18.10 -5.61 -21.25
CA MET A 140 18.01 -5.61 -22.70
C MET A 140 18.16 -7.04 -23.23
N GLN A 141 17.05 -7.73 -23.50
CA GLN A 141 17.11 -8.91 -24.37
C GLN A 141 17.20 -8.45 -25.83
N LEU A 142 18.40 -8.61 -26.39
CA LEU A 142 18.64 -8.54 -27.84
C LEU A 142 18.03 -9.79 -28.49
N PRO A 143 17.43 -9.69 -29.69
CA PRO A 143 17.03 -10.88 -30.42
C PRO A 143 18.27 -11.74 -30.68
N ASN A 144 18.19 -13.03 -30.41
CA ASN A 144 19.17 -13.98 -30.93
C ASN A 144 19.13 -13.88 -32.46
N ASN A 145 20.16 -13.27 -33.05
CA ASN A 145 20.42 -13.39 -34.48
C ASN A 145 21.00 -14.79 -34.69
N ASN A 146 20.12 -15.77 -34.94
CA ASN A 146 20.48 -16.97 -35.69
C ASN A 146 20.25 -16.71 -37.17
#